data_AF-W2C4Q8-F1
#
_entry.id   AF-W2C4Q8-F1
#
_cell.length_a   1.000
_cell.length_b   1.000
_cell.length_c   1.000
_cell.angle_alpha   90.00
_cell.angle_beta   90.00
_cell.angle_gamma   90.00
#
_symmetry.space_group_name_H-M   'P 1'
#
loop_
_entity.id
_entity.type
_entity.pdbx_description
1 polymer ?
#
loop_
_entity_poly.entity_id
_entity_poly.type
_entity_poly.pdbx_seq_one_letter_code
_entity_poly.pdbx_strand_id
1 'polypeptide(L)'
;MKKRRISGRTFAMALAATTFFAAPSHDAWASSPDASGRNGEASLRAPLSNPAVSDGDLLGTWTINRVKVKKTVDGVSSERTYSAGQKVESFIPCPQRWRMMNSKELEMYFEDGRKEVLEYKLGDGQFSINSLGAIFDYSYSVNGNTMTLTSIFKYGKEEEQLIVDLKKQN
;
A
#
# COMPACT_ATOMS: atom_id res chain seq x y z
N MET A 1 -46.94 -39.68 20.92
CA MET A 1 -47.81 -39.17 19.82
C MET A 1 -48.61 -37.96 20.31
N LYS A 2 -48.21 -36.72 19.97
CA LYS A 2 -49.08 -35.55 19.66
C LYS A 2 -48.23 -34.37 19.19
N LYS A 3 -48.84 -33.48 18.43
CA LYS A 3 -48.33 -32.78 17.23
C LYS A 3 -48.46 -31.24 17.39
N ARG A 4 -47.55 -30.50 16.72
CA ARG A 4 -47.67 -29.14 16.12
C ARG A 4 -47.69 -27.94 17.10
N ARG A 5 -47.24 -26.72 16.74
CA ARG A 5 -47.26 -26.00 15.44
C ARG A 5 -46.04 -25.09 15.21
N ILE A 6 -45.74 -24.89 13.92
CA ILE A 6 -44.88 -23.86 13.33
C ILE A 6 -45.66 -22.54 13.24
N SER A 7 -45.00 -21.41 13.55
CA SER A 7 -45.32 -20.04 13.08
C SER A 7 -44.09 -19.18 13.48
N GLY A 8 -43.30 -18.56 12.62
CA GLY A 8 -43.59 -17.96 11.32
C GLY A 8 -43.94 -16.49 11.53
N ARG A 9 -42.95 -15.61 11.73
CA ARG A 9 -43.13 -14.16 11.65
C ARG A 9 -41.88 -13.44 11.15
N THR A 10 -41.95 -13.16 9.87
CA THR A 10 -41.12 -12.31 9.02
C THR A 10 -41.07 -10.86 9.54
N PHE A 11 -39.88 -10.24 9.52
CA PHE A 11 -39.73 -8.79 9.44
C PHE A 11 -39.29 -8.43 8.02
N ALA A 12 -40.24 -7.92 7.23
CA ALA A 12 -40.02 -7.14 6.02
C ALA A 12 -40.25 -5.66 6.42
N MET A 13 -39.79 -4.59 5.77
CA MET A 13 -38.90 -4.25 4.65
C MET A 13 -39.21 -2.75 4.42
N ALA A 14 -38.24 -1.90 4.08
CA ALA A 14 -38.51 -0.72 3.26
C ALA A 14 -37.21 -0.11 2.74
N LEU A 15 -36.87 -0.44 1.51
CA LEU A 15 -35.88 0.24 0.68
C LEU A 15 -36.65 1.29 -0.14
N ALA A 16 -36.30 2.58 0.00
CA ALA A 16 -36.86 3.62 -0.86
C ALA A 16 -35.80 4.01 -1.90
N ALA A 17 -36.12 3.75 -3.17
CA ALA A 17 -35.37 4.14 -4.35
C ALA A 17 -36.04 5.34 -5.01
N THR A 18 -35.27 6.32 -5.50
CA THR A 18 -35.79 7.31 -6.44
C THR A 18 -34.75 7.70 -7.50
N THR A 19 -35.02 7.15 -8.68
CA THR A 19 -34.70 7.42 -10.09
C THR A 19 -33.77 8.56 -10.57
N PHE A 20 -33.02 8.16 -11.62
CA PHE A 20 -32.27 8.90 -12.63
C PHE A 20 -33.10 9.79 -13.57
N PHE A 21 -32.45 10.80 -14.17
CA PHE A 21 -32.59 11.17 -15.59
C PHE A 21 -31.24 11.65 -16.15
N ALA A 22 -30.95 11.29 -17.41
CA ALA A 22 -29.70 11.50 -18.11
C ALA A 22 -29.78 12.64 -19.16
N ALA A 23 -28.67 13.38 -19.30
CA ALA A 23 -28.00 13.99 -20.47
C ALA A 23 -28.80 14.83 -21.50
N PRO A 24 -28.17 15.86 -22.13
CA PRO A 24 -27.27 15.60 -23.26
C PRO A 24 -25.99 16.47 -23.33
N SER A 25 -25.04 15.97 -24.11
CA SER A 25 -23.76 16.56 -24.55
C SER A 25 -23.90 17.50 -25.76
N HIS A 26 -23.11 18.59 -25.83
CA HIS A 26 -22.16 19.00 -26.91
C HIS A 26 -21.91 20.54 -27.00
N ASP A 27 -20.61 20.86 -27.04
CA ASP A 27 -19.85 21.87 -27.80
C ASP A 27 -20.05 23.41 -27.75
N ALA A 28 -18.87 24.04 -27.93
CA ALA A 28 -18.55 25.31 -28.60
C ALA A 28 -18.37 26.58 -27.74
N TRP A 29 -17.09 26.84 -27.42
CA TRP A 29 -16.31 28.03 -27.79
C TRP A 29 -17.08 29.35 -28.03
N ALA A 30 -16.83 30.37 -27.20
CA ALA A 30 -16.54 31.75 -27.65
C ALA A 30 -16.24 32.71 -26.48
N SER A 31 -15.00 33.22 -26.51
CA SER A 31 -14.61 34.62 -26.29
C SER A 31 -14.68 35.24 -24.88
N SER A 32 -13.49 35.47 -24.32
CA SER A 32 -13.19 36.56 -23.37
C SER A 32 -13.32 37.94 -24.06
N PRO A 33 -13.37 39.07 -23.31
CA PRO A 33 -12.11 39.72 -22.96
C PRO A 33 -12.06 40.42 -21.58
N ASP A 34 -10.82 40.46 -21.09
CA ASP A 34 -10.18 41.50 -20.27
C ASP A 34 -10.83 42.04 -18.99
N ALA A 35 -10.16 41.75 -17.87
CA ALA A 35 -9.73 42.81 -16.97
C ALA A 35 -8.40 42.42 -16.29
N SER A 36 -7.40 43.24 -16.58
CA SER A 36 -6.02 43.22 -16.12
C SER A 36 -5.83 43.02 -14.62
N GLY A 37 -4.75 42.34 -14.23
CA GLY A 37 -4.27 42.49 -12.85
C GLY A 37 -3.23 41.51 -12.34
N ARG A 38 -2.03 41.56 -12.90
CA ARG A 38 -0.78 41.59 -12.10
C ARG A 38 -0.36 40.29 -11.36
N ASN A 39 0.60 39.60 -11.98
CA ASN A 39 1.81 39.04 -11.36
C ASN A 39 1.61 37.99 -10.26
N GLY A 40 1.59 36.73 -10.66
CA GLY A 40 1.85 35.61 -9.78
C GLY A 40 2.05 34.39 -10.65
N GLU A 41 3.26 34.18 -11.15
CA GLU A 41 3.65 32.94 -11.81
C GLU A 41 3.71 31.82 -10.76
N ALA A 42 2.54 31.46 -10.24
CA ALA A 42 2.33 30.19 -9.59
C ALA A 42 2.41 29.18 -10.73
N SER A 43 3.61 28.66 -10.95
CA SER A 43 3.83 27.43 -11.69
C SER A 43 2.92 26.38 -11.07
N LEU A 44 1.70 26.28 -11.59
CA LEU A 44 0.81 25.14 -11.44
C LEU A 44 1.49 23.98 -12.16
N ARG A 45 2.62 23.53 -11.61
CA ARG A 45 3.04 22.15 -11.81
C ARG A 45 1.89 21.35 -11.24
N ALA A 46 1.07 20.81 -12.14
CA ALA A 46 0.34 19.59 -11.86
C ALA A 46 1.28 18.68 -11.04
N PRO A 47 0.78 17.97 -10.00
CA PRO A 47 1.62 17.01 -9.30
C PRO A 47 2.27 16.18 -10.40
N LEU A 48 3.61 16.22 -10.46
CA LEU A 48 4.38 15.44 -11.42
C LEU A 48 3.86 14.02 -11.22
N SER A 49 3.07 13.52 -12.17
CA SER A 49 2.66 12.13 -12.20
C SER A 49 3.97 11.38 -12.22
N ASN A 50 4.37 10.83 -11.07
CA ASN A 50 5.50 9.92 -11.03
C ASN A 50 5.18 8.86 -12.10
N PRO A 51 6.10 8.59 -13.03
CA PRO A 51 5.86 7.56 -14.03
C PRO A 51 5.41 6.30 -13.29
N ALA A 52 4.34 5.67 -13.79
CA ALA A 52 3.87 4.40 -13.23
C ALA A 52 5.09 3.47 -13.15
N VAL A 53 5.46 3.08 -11.94
CA VAL A 53 6.63 2.21 -11.70
C VAL A 53 6.36 0.94 -12.49
N SER A 54 7.22 0.62 -13.44
CA SER A 54 7.07 -0.59 -14.23
C SER A 54 7.48 -1.78 -13.37
N ASP A 55 6.84 -2.93 -13.53
CA ASP A 55 7.22 -4.17 -12.84
C ASP A 55 8.73 -4.49 -13.00
N GLY A 56 9.32 -4.06 -14.12
CA GLY A 56 10.75 -4.21 -14.39
C GLY A 56 11.66 -3.42 -13.44
N ASP A 57 11.20 -2.30 -12.88
CA ASP A 57 12.00 -1.47 -11.99
C ASP A 57 12.27 -2.17 -10.64
N LEU A 58 11.32 -3.02 -10.21
CA LEU A 58 11.41 -3.82 -8.99
C LEU A 58 12.40 -4.99 -9.10
N LEU A 59 12.66 -5.50 -10.31
CA LEU A 59 13.50 -6.68 -10.49
C LEU A 59 14.92 -6.46 -9.98
N GLY A 60 15.49 -7.49 -9.35
CA GLY A 60 16.85 -7.48 -8.82
C GLY A 60 16.92 -7.62 -7.31
N THR A 61 18.09 -7.31 -6.77
CA THR A 61 18.38 -7.50 -5.34
C THR A 61 18.35 -6.15 -4.63
N TRP A 62 17.57 -6.08 -3.56
CA TRP A 62 17.39 -4.93 -2.69
C TRP A 62 17.85 -5.27 -1.28
N THR A 63 18.59 -4.36 -0.66
CA THR A 63 19.15 -4.53 0.69
C THR A 63 18.70 -3.39 1.59
N ILE A 64 18.50 -3.67 2.88
CA ILE A 64 18.15 -2.64 3.86
C ILE A 64 19.22 -1.56 3.87
N ASN A 65 18.78 -0.31 3.74
CA ASN A 65 19.56 0.88 4.09
C ASN A 65 19.15 1.36 5.49
N ARG A 66 17.83 1.55 5.70
CA ARG A 66 17.26 2.00 6.97
C ARG A 66 15.86 1.43 7.15
N VAL A 67 15.47 1.20 8.39
CA VAL A 67 14.12 0.79 8.76
C VAL A 67 13.59 1.70 9.85
N LYS A 68 12.34 2.11 9.75
CA LYS A 68 11.60 2.77 10.82
C LYS A 68 10.40 1.92 11.20
N VAL A 69 10.26 1.66 12.49
CA VAL A 69 9.11 0.94 13.07
C VAL A 69 8.39 1.88 14.01
N LYS A 70 7.10 2.10 13.78
CA LYS A 70 6.21 2.80 14.71
C LYS A 70 5.19 1.81 15.24
N LYS A 71 5.13 1.64 16.57
CA LYS A 71 4.19 0.76 17.25
C LYS A 71 3.22 1.60 18.06
N THR A 72 1.93 1.34 17.91
CA THR A 72 0.86 1.93 18.71
C THR A 72 0.11 0.83 19.44
N VAL A 73 0.02 0.93 20.75
CA VAL A 73 -0.70 -0.02 21.60
C VAL A 73 -1.63 0.76 22.50
N ASP A 74 -2.93 0.46 22.46
CA ASP A 74 -3.94 1.15 23.27
C ASP A 74 -3.86 2.70 23.14
N GLY A 75 -3.52 3.20 21.94
CA GLY A 75 -3.40 4.64 21.65
C GLY A 75 -2.06 5.29 22.04
N VAL A 76 -1.13 4.55 22.65
CA VAL A 76 0.22 5.05 22.96
C VAL A 76 1.20 4.62 21.87
N SER A 77 1.88 5.58 21.23
CA SER A 77 2.84 5.33 20.15
C SER A 77 4.30 5.40 20.60
N SER A 78 5.13 4.54 20.03
CA SER A 78 6.59 4.58 20.08
C SER A 78 7.18 4.45 18.67
N GLU A 79 8.38 5.00 18.46
CA GLU A 79 9.09 4.91 17.17
C GLU A 79 10.55 4.52 17.40
N ARG A 80 11.07 3.63 16.56
CA ARG A 80 12.48 3.23 16.53
C ARG A 80 12.99 3.16 15.11
N THR A 81 14.22 3.62 14.91
CA THR A 81 14.92 3.54 13.62
C THR A 81 16.09 2.55 13.75
N TYR A 82 16.28 1.73 12.71
CA TYR A 82 17.32 0.74 12.59
C TYR A 82 18.13 0.99 11.31
N SER A 83 19.44 0.76 11.39
CA SER A 83 20.36 0.75 10.25
C SER A 83 20.50 -0.67 9.68
N ALA A 84 21.07 -0.76 8.47
CA ALA A 84 21.42 -2.03 7.83
C ALA A 84 22.17 -2.98 8.77
N GLY A 85 21.81 -4.26 8.74
CA GLY A 85 22.45 -5.32 9.55
C GLY A 85 21.99 -5.38 11.00
N GLN A 86 21.17 -4.43 11.48
CA GLN A 86 20.56 -4.55 12.80
C GLN A 86 19.34 -5.46 12.78
N LYS A 87 19.15 -6.20 13.87
CA LYS A 87 17.92 -6.95 14.12
C LYS A 87 16.75 -5.99 14.30
N VAL A 88 15.75 -6.10 13.42
CA VAL A 88 14.54 -5.29 13.46
C VAL A 88 13.46 -6.02 14.28
N GLU A 89 12.92 -5.36 15.29
CA GLU A 89 11.82 -5.89 16.10
C GLU A 89 10.48 -5.46 15.51
N SER A 90 9.89 -6.29 14.65
CA SER A 90 8.65 -5.99 13.90
C SER A 90 7.79 -7.24 13.76
N PHE A 91 6.45 -7.08 13.78
CA PHE A 91 5.50 -8.11 13.40
C PHE A 91 5.42 -8.29 11.88
N ILE A 92 5.71 -7.21 11.14
CA ILE A 92 5.79 -7.21 9.68
C ILE A 92 7.14 -7.82 9.26
N PRO A 93 7.17 -8.75 8.29
CA PRO A 93 8.41 -9.33 7.77
C PRO A 93 9.40 -8.25 7.30
N CYS A 94 10.57 -8.22 7.92
CA CYS A 94 11.63 -7.27 7.58
C CYS A 94 12.96 -8.01 7.31
N PRO A 95 13.08 -8.74 6.18
CA PRO A 95 14.32 -9.40 5.80
C PRO A 95 15.39 -8.37 5.45
N GLN A 96 16.65 -8.72 5.70
CA GLN A 96 17.82 -7.88 5.39
C GLN A 96 18.01 -7.69 3.88
N ARG A 97 17.54 -8.64 3.08
CA ARG A 97 17.62 -8.61 1.61
C ARG A 97 16.37 -9.20 0.97
N TRP A 98 15.87 -8.50 -0.04
CA TRP A 98 14.78 -8.89 -0.92
C TRP A 98 15.34 -9.11 -2.31
N ARG A 99 15.03 -10.24 -2.95
CA ARG A 99 15.39 -10.49 -4.34
C ARG A 99 14.12 -10.72 -5.14
N MET A 100 13.71 -9.71 -5.90
CA MET A 100 12.59 -9.80 -6.85
C MET A 100 13.11 -10.53 -8.09
N MET A 101 12.70 -11.79 -8.27
CA MET A 101 13.27 -12.67 -9.31
C MET A 101 12.59 -12.50 -10.65
N ASN A 102 11.27 -12.38 -10.62
CA ASN A 102 10.38 -12.20 -11.76
C ASN A 102 9.10 -11.50 -11.25
N SER A 103 8.09 -11.32 -12.10
CA SER A 103 6.85 -10.60 -11.74
C SER A 103 5.95 -11.30 -10.70
N LYS A 104 6.34 -12.47 -10.19
CA LYS A 104 5.53 -13.27 -9.25
C LYS A 104 6.30 -13.82 -8.07
N GLU A 105 7.61 -14.00 -8.16
CA GLU A 105 8.40 -14.66 -7.13
C GLU A 105 9.48 -13.76 -6.54
N LEU A 106 9.63 -13.82 -5.22
CA LEU A 106 10.69 -13.15 -4.50
C LEU A 106 11.37 -14.07 -3.48
N GLU A 107 12.64 -13.79 -3.22
CA GLU A 107 13.39 -14.42 -2.11
C GLU A 107 13.63 -13.39 -1.01
N MET A 108 13.31 -13.75 0.23
CA MET A 108 13.61 -12.98 1.43
C MET A 108 14.75 -13.65 2.20
N TYR A 109 15.72 -12.86 2.62
CA TYR A 109 16.85 -13.31 3.43
C TYR A 109 16.87 -12.56 4.75
N PHE A 110 16.70 -13.27 5.85
CA PHE A 110 16.64 -12.71 7.19
C PHE A 110 18.01 -12.75 7.88
N GLU A 111 18.14 -11.94 8.93
CA GLU A 111 19.37 -11.83 9.73
C GLU A 111 19.74 -13.16 10.43
N ASP A 112 18.74 -13.95 10.82
CA ASP A 112 18.91 -15.27 11.43
C ASP A 112 19.36 -16.38 10.45
N GLY A 113 19.64 -16.03 9.20
CA GLY A 113 20.04 -16.96 8.13
C GLY A 113 18.87 -17.64 7.44
N ARG A 114 17.62 -17.41 7.87
CA ARG A 114 16.43 -17.94 7.20
C ARG A 114 16.30 -17.35 5.80
N LYS A 115 15.92 -18.22 4.86
CA LYS A 115 15.54 -17.86 3.50
C LYS A 115 14.10 -18.30 3.26
N GLU A 116 13.28 -17.41 2.75
CA GLU A 116 11.93 -17.71 2.29
C GLU A 116 11.82 -17.41 0.79
N VAL A 117 11.18 -18.30 0.04
CA VAL A 117 10.82 -18.07 -1.36
C VAL A 117 9.31 -18.04 -1.41
N LEU A 118 8.76 -16.89 -1.81
CA LEU A 118 7.32 -16.63 -1.77
C LEU A 118 6.84 -16.11 -3.10
N GLU A 119 5.57 -16.36 -3.39
CA GLU A 119 4.84 -15.62 -4.39
C GLU A 119 4.42 -14.25 -3.85
N TYR A 120 4.46 -13.24 -4.71
CA TYR A 120 3.93 -11.92 -4.44
C TYR A 120 2.98 -11.48 -5.54
N LYS A 121 2.03 -10.61 -5.18
CA LYS A 121 1.07 -10.03 -6.11
C LYS A 121 1.37 -8.55 -6.28
N LEU A 122 1.37 -8.08 -7.51
CA LEU A 122 1.50 -6.66 -7.84
C LEU A 122 0.14 -6.04 -8.13
N GLY A 123 -0.04 -4.82 -7.64
CA GLY A 123 -1.10 -3.90 -7.99
C GLY A 123 -0.52 -2.50 -8.18
N ASP A 124 -1.39 -1.51 -8.40
CA ASP A 124 -0.99 -0.13 -8.64
C ASP A 124 -0.29 0.49 -7.40
N GLY A 125 1.04 0.47 -7.40
CA GLY A 125 1.88 0.97 -6.30
C GLY A 125 1.84 0.13 -5.02
N GLN A 126 1.31 -1.09 -5.08
CA GLN A 126 1.22 -2.01 -3.95
C GLN A 126 1.69 -3.41 -4.31
N PHE A 127 2.34 -4.09 -3.38
CA PHE A 127 2.57 -5.53 -3.49
C PHE A 127 2.21 -6.25 -2.21
N SER A 128 1.75 -7.49 -2.35
CA SER A 128 1.31 -8.33 -1.23
C SER A 128 2.09 -9.64 -1.20
N ILE A 129 2.44 -10.10 -0.01
CA ILE A 129 3.05 -11.42 0.23
C ILE A 129 2.23 -12.22 1.23
N ASN A 130 2.29 -13.54 1.12
CA ASN A 130 1.84 -14.44 2.19
C ASN A 130 3.07 -15.04 2.87
N SER A 131 3.38 -14.59 4.09
CA SER A 131 4.48 -15.14 4.90
C SER A 131 3.90 -15.66 6.21
N LEU A 132 4.29 -16.88 6.58
CA LEU A 132 3.85 -17.56 7.80
C LEU A 132 2.31 -17.64 7.96
N GLY A 133 1.57 -17.68 6.85
CA GLY A 133 0.11 -17.76 6.84
C GLY A 133 -0.61 -16.42 7.03
N ALA A 134 0.12 -15.30 7.08
CA ALA A 134 -0.44 -13.95 7.13
C ALA A 134 -0.15 -13.19 5.84
N ILE A 135 -1.12 -12.36 5.43
CA ILE A 135 -0.98 -11.47 4.27
C ILE A 135 -0.40 -10.15 4.75
N PHE A 136 0.68 -9.71 4.10
CA PHE A 136 1.29 -8.42 4.32
C PHE A 136 1.26 -7.60 3.03
N ASP A 137 0.57 -6.47 3.09
CA ASP A 137 0.49 -5.50 2.00
C ASP A 137 1.53 -4.41 2.21
N TYR A 138 2.25 -4.06 1.14
CA TYR A 138 3.23 -3.00 1.12
C TYR A 138 2.86 -2.03 0.01
N SER A 139 2.72 -0.75 0.34
CA SER A 139 2.91 0.28 -0.69
C SER A 139 4.39 0.43 -0.98
N TYR A 140 4.71 0.69 -2.24
CA TYR A 140 6.10 0.85 -2.66
C TYR A 140 6.29 2.08 -3.54
N SER A 141 7.49 2.64 -3.48
CA SER A 141 7.97 3.66 -4.40
C SER A 141 9.40 3.32 -4.80
N VAL A 142 9.69 3.34 -6.10
CA VAL A 142 11.02 3.08 -6.66
C VAL A 142 11.53 4.34 -7.33
N ASN A 143 12.77 4.70 -7.03
CA ASN A 143 13.49 5.80 -7.67
C ASN A 143 14.92 5.34 -7.97
N GLY A 144 15.14 4.88 -9.21
CA GLY A 144 16.40 4.31 -9.67
C GLY A 144 16.85 3.14 -8.80
N ASN A 145 17.94 3.32 -8.07
CA ASN A 145 18.52 2.29 -7.19
C ASN A 145 18.03 2.38 -5.74
N THR A 146 16.96 3.11 -5.48
CA THR A 146 16.34 3.20 -4.14
C THR A 146 14.88 2.79 -4.21
N MET A 147 14.43 2.10 -3.16
CA MET A 147 13.03 1.71 -3.00
C MET A 147 12.60 1.95 -1.56
N THR A 148 11.43 2.53 -1.35
CA THR A 148 10.81 2.62 -0.02
C THR A 148 9.58 1.74 0.00
N LEU A 149 9.50 0.85 0.98
CA LEU A 149 8.33 0.04 1.28
C LEU A 149 7.65 0.57 2.53
N THR A 150 6.32 0.67 2.52
CA THR A 150 5.54 0.98 3.71
C THR A 150 4.45 -0.07 3.91
N SER A 151 4.35 -0.61 5.12
CA SER A 151 3.30 -1.54 5.51
C SER A 151 2.71 -1.14 6.84
N ILE A 152 1.41 -1.42 7.01
CA ILE A 152 0.69 -1.22 8.26
C ILE A 152 0.02 -2.55 8.59
N PHE A 153 0.30 -3.08 9.78
CA PHE A 153 -0.29 -4.30 10.29
C PHE A 153 -1.06 -4.01 11.56
N LYS A 154 -2.31 -4.49 11.64
CA LYS A 154 -3.18 -4.30 12.79
C LYS A 154 -3.54 -5.66 13.38
N TYR A 155 -3.37 -5.79 14.69
CA TYR A 155 -3.73 -7.00 15.43
C TYR A 155 -4.36 -6.62 16.77
N GLY A 156 -5.67 -6.82 16.88
CA GLY A 156 -6.43 -6.41 18.06
C GLY A 156 -6.34 -4.89 18.28
N LYS A 157 -5.67 -4.48 19.35
CA LYS A 157 -5.45 -3.07 19.71
C LYS A 157 -4.05 -2.57 19.36
N GLU A 158 -3.24 -3.42 18.75
CA GLU A 158 -1.89 -3.10 18.32
C GLU A 158 -1.91 -2.71 16.84
N GLU A 159 -1.21 -1.64 16.51
CA GLU A 159 -0.94 -1.22 15.14
C GLU A 159 0.57 -1.01 15.01
N GLU A 160 1.16 -1.66 14.00
CA GLU A 160 2.56 -1.46 13.63
C GLU A 160 2.63 -0.88 12.22
N GLN A 161 3.36 0.20 12.07
CA GLN A 161 3.77 0.74 10.77
C GLN A 161 5.26 0.47 10.58
N LEU A 162 5.61 -0.16 9.47
CA LEU A 162 6.96 -0.41 9.02
C LEU A 162 7.25 0.44 7.78
N ILE A 163 8.35 1.18 7.80
CA ILE A 163 8.91 1.86 6.62
C ILE A 163 10.32 1.32 6.39
N VAL A 164 10.56 0.75 5.22
CA VAL A 164 11.83 0.13 4.85
C VAL A 164 12.42 0.89 3.67
N ASP A 165 13.52 1.60 3.91
CA ASP A 165 14.33 2.21 2.87
C ASP A 165 15.35 1.17 2.38
N LEU A 166 15.28 0.82 1.10
CA LEU A 166 16.09 -0.20 0.44
C LEU A 166 16.99 0.42 -0.62
N LYS A 167 18.14 -0.22 -0.84
CA LYS A 167 19.07 0.10 -1.92
C LYS A 167 19.27 -1.10 -2.83
N LYS A 168 19.22 -0.87 -4.15
CA LYS A 168 19.50 -1.87 -5.17
C LYS A 168 20.98 -2.23 -5.14
N GLN A 169 21.27 -3.52 -5.11
CA GLN A 169 22.62 -4.03 -5.24
C GLN A 169 22.97 -4.03 -6.74
N ASN A 170 24.01 -3.27 -7.10
CA ASN A 170 24.58 -3.23 -8.44
C ASN A 170 25.35 -4.52 -8.75
#